data_AF-A0A846KSE0-F1
#
_entry.id   AF-A0A846KSE0-F1
#
_cell.length_a   1.000
_cell.length_b   1.000
_cell.length_c   1.000
_cell.angle_alpha   90.00
_cell.angle_beta   90.00
_cell.angle_gamma   90.00
#
_symmetry.space_group_name_H-M   'P 1'
#
loop_
_entity.id
_entity.type
_entity.pdbx_description
1 polymer ?
#
loop_
_entity_poly.entity_id
_entity_poly.type
_entity_poly.pdbx_seq_one_letter_code
_entity_poly.pdbx_strand_id
1 'polypeptide(L)'
;YFITQAECKKPYDEMLPHEAIDSFDLIIKEYSEFPLHVQQAKEGLALLQDNYLQKKIAYLEAKANISHMEKDQLLKAVEKANTYDEELEVANQNSNKSLSNKMKFWQRVEDALYATWTTFHPEKKLNDFYKEQEINSVAIAGVIEGFSQGVKNKPGDFVVKLQDPTKKAFLYSTKVNLDDFVGKKVTLKVSPRPNNNFAYPAFFVNQVEVQ
;
A
#
# COMPACT_ATOMS: atom_id res chain seq x y z
N TYR A 1 -33.61 -13.40 18.53
CA TYR A 1 -34.15 -12.03 18.71
C TYR A 1 -33.35 -11.20 19.73
N PHE A 2 -33.16 -11.67 20.98
CA PHE A 2 -32.37 -10.91 21.97
C PHE A 2 -30.87 -10.81 21.65
N ILE A 3 -30.26 -11.90 21.16
CA ILE A 3 -28.83 -11.93 20.77
C ILE A 3 -28.58 -10.97 19.58
N THR A 4 -29.45 -11.01 18.57
CA THR A 4 -29.35 -10.15 17.38
C THR A 4 -29.52 -8.67 17.68
N GLN A 5 -30.44 -8.31 18.58
CA GLN A 5 -30.63 -6.91 18.97
C GLN A 5 -29.43 -6.38 19.80
N ALA A 6 -28.75 -7.24 20.55
CA ALA A 6 -27.54 -6.87 21.29
C ALA A 6 -26.34 -6.70 20.33
N GLU A 7 -26.15 -7.60 19.37
CA GLU A 7 -25.09 -7.49 18.36
C GLU A 7 -25.27 -6.27 17.46
N CYS A 8 -26.50 -5.96 17.03
CA CYS A 8 -26.77 -4.76 16.23
C CYS A 8 -26.56 -3.44 16.99
N LYS A 9 -26.31 -3.44 18.31
CA LYS A 9 -25.95 -2.23 19.07
C LYS A 9 -24.44 -2.01 19.15
N LYS A 10 -23.62 -3.02 18.87
CA LYS A 10 -22.16 -2.92 18.92
C LYS A 10 -21.59 -2.11 17.75
N PRO A 11 -20.42 -1.47 17.91
CA PRO A 11 -19.69 -0.88 16.79
C PRO A 11 -19.22 -1.99 15.83
N TYR A 12 -18.95 -1.63 14.58
CA TYR A 12 -18.58 -2.59 13.51
C TYR A 12 -17.40 -3.50 13.91
N ASP A 13 -16.37 -2.93 14.53
CA ASP A 13 -15.13 -3.65 14.91
C ASP A 13 -15.34 -4.74 15.98
N GLU A 14 -16.43 -4.67 16.74
CA GLU A 14 -16.75 -5.61 17.83
C GLU A 14 -17.97 -6.51 17.51
N MET A 15 -18.58 -6.32 16.34
CA MET A 15 -19.76 -7.06 15.94
C MET A 15 -19.36 -8.43 15.39
N LEU A 16 -19.90 -9.50 15.99
CA LEU A 16 -19.67 -10.87 15.56
C LEU A 16 -20.99 -11.47 15.04
N PRO A 17 -21.32 -11.27 13.75
CA PRO A 17 -22.63 -11.67 13.23
C PRO A 17 -22.79 -13.19 13.05
N HIS A 18 -21.70 -13.96 13.10
CA HIS A 18 -21.69 -15.39 12.78
C HIS A 18 -22.63 -16.21 13.66
N GLU A 19 -22.58 -16.04 14.99
CA GLU A 19 -23.43 -16.80 15.92
C GLU A 19 -24.93 -16.54 15.71
N ALA A 20 -25.27 -15.30 15.36
CA ALA A 20 -26.63 -14.88 15.06
C ALA A 20 -27.11 -15.41 13.69
N ILE A 21 -26.23 -15.46 12.70
CA ILE A 21 -26.49 -16.03 11.38
C ILE A 21 -26.74 -17.54 11.50
N ASP A 22 -25.86 -18.25 12.21
CA ASP A 22 -25.98 -19.70 12.43
C ASP A 22 -27.29 -20.06 13.13
N SER A 23 -27.72 -19.23 14.08
CA SER A 23 -28.99 -19.37 14.78
C SER A 23 -30.21 -19.22 13.85
N PHE A 24 -30.18 -18.25 12.92
CA PHE A 24 -31.25 -18.09 11.94
C PHE A 24 -31.24 -19.20 10.89
N ASP A 25 -30.07 -19.63 10.43
CA ASP A 25 -29.94 -20.73 9.48
C ASP A 25 -30.43 -22.06 10.07
N LEU A 26 -30.22 -22.29 11.37
CA LEU A 26 -30.77 -23.44 12.07
C LEU A 26 -32.31 -23.39 12.06
N ILE A 27 -32.91 -22.23 12.35
CA ILE A 27 -34.37 -22.06 12.32
C ILE A 27 -34.93 -22.29 10.91
N ILE A 28 -34.23 -21.79 9.89
CA ILE A 28 -34.65 -21.94 8.49
C ILE A 28 -34.58 -23.39 8.02
N LYS A 29 -33.59 -24.17 8.49
CA LYS A 29 -33.38 -25.56 8.06
C LYS A 29 -34.21 -26.57 8.87
N GLU A 30 -34.18 -26.47 10.20
CA GLU A 30 -34.75 -27.49 11.10
C GLU A 30 -36.26 -27.28 11.35
N TYR A 31 -36.78 -26.06 11.19
CA TYR A 31 -38.18 -25.72 11.48
C TYR A 31 -38.99 -25.44 10.21
N SER A 32 -38.74 -26.20 9.15
CA SER A 32 -39.43 -26.08 7.86
C SER A 32 -40.96 -26.30 7.94
N GLU A 33 -41.42 -26.97 9.00
CA GLU A 33 -42.84 -27.21 9.30
C GLU A 33 -43.59 -25.97 9.81
N PHE A 34 -42.88 -24.87 10.11
CA PHE A 34 -43.46 -23.60 10.59
C PHE A 34 -43.16 -22.44 9.63
N PRO A 35 -43.87 -22.33 8.50
CA PRO A 35 -43.58 -21.36 7.44
C PRO A 35 -43.53 -19.90 7.91
N LEU A 36 -44.38 -19.52 8.87
CA LEU A 36 -44.44 -18.17 9.42
C LEU A 36 -43.16 -17.80 10.19
N HIS A 37 -42.59 -18.76 10.93
CA HIS A 37 -41.38 -18.53 11.72
C HIS A 37 -40.12 -18.59 10.86
N VAL A 38 -40.12 -19.43 9.83
CA VAL A 38 -39.07 -19.44 8.78
C VAL A 38 -39.04 -18.12 8.04
N GLN A 39 -40.20 -17.56 7.70
CA GLN A 39 -40.29 -16.25 7.05
C GLN A 39 -39.73 -15.13 7.94
N GLN A 40 -40.12 -15.11 9.23
CA GLN A 40 -39.59 -14.14 10.20
C GLN A 40 -38.07 -14.30 10.43
N ALA A 41 -37.55 -15.52 10.41
CA ALA A 41 -36.12 -15.79 10.52
C ALA A 41 -35.35 -15.28 9.29
N LYS A 42 -35.89 -15.46 8.08
CA LYS A 42 -35.31 -14.92 6.84
C LYS A 42 -35.29 -13.39 6.83
N GLU A 43 -36.38 -12.76 7.25
CA GLU A 43 -36.46 -11.30 7.36
C GLU A 43 -35.51 -10.76 8.42
N GLY A 44 -35.42 -11.42 9.59
CA GLY A 44 -34.46 -11.06 10.64
C GLY A 44 -33.00 -11.22 10.21
N LEU A 45 -32.69 -12.27 9.44
CA LEU A 45 -31.37 -12.50 8.87
C LEU A 45 -31.00 -11.42 7.85
N ALA A 46 -31.92 -11.05 6.96
CA ALA A 46 -31.72 -9.99 5.98
C ALA A 46 -31.46 -8.64 6.66
N LEU A 47 -32.22 -8.30 7.70
CA LEU A 47 -32.03 -7.08 8.48
C LEU A 47 -30.68 -7.05 9.21
N LEU A 48 -30.25 -8.18 9.78
CA LEU A 48 -28.94 -8.30 10.42
C LEU A 48 -27.81 -8.06 9.41
N GLN A 49 -27.90 -8.68 8.23
CA GLN A 49 -26.90 -8.53 7.18
C GLN A 49 -26.85 -7.09 6.65
N ASP A 50 -28.01 -6.47 6.39
CA ASP A 50 -28.09 -5.09 5.94
C ASP A 50 -27.51 -4.11 7.00
N ASN A 51 -27.83 -4.31 8.27
CA ASN A 51 -27.27 -3.50 9.35
C ASN A 51 -25.74 -3.63 9.45
N TYR A 52 -25.21 -4.86 9.35
CA TYR A 52 -23.77 -5.10 9.36
C TYR A 52 -23.07 -4.42 8.17
N LEU A 53 -23.65 -4.53 6.97
CA LEU A 53 -23.12 -3.89 5.77
C LEU A 53 -23.13 -2.37 5.86
N GLN A 54 -24.23 -1.76 6.33
CA GLN A 54 -24.32 -0.32 6.53
C GLN A 54 -23.27 0.19 7.53
N LYS A 55 -23.07 -0.53 8.64
CA LYS A 55 -22.02 -0.18 9.62
C LYS A 55 -20.62 -0.35 9.07
N LYS A 56 -20.38 -1.39 8.26
CA LYS A 56 -19.11 -1.59 7.55
C LYS A 56 -18.82 -0.43 6.59
N ILE A 57 -19.82 -0.01 5.82
CA ILE A 57 -19.71 1.13 4.91
C ILE A 57 -19.37 2.38 5.70
N ALA A 58 -20.14 2.71 6.74
CA ALA A 58 -19.89 3.88 7.58
C ALA A 58 -18.50 3.85 8.24
N TYR A 59 -18.03 2.68 8.69
CA TYR A 59 -16.69 2.50 9.24
C TYR A 59 -15.60 2.74 8.19
N LEU A 60 -15.76 2.17 6.99
CA LEU A 60 -14.79 2.33 5.90
C LEU A 60 -14.79 3.76 5.34
N GLU A 61 -15.94 4.42 5.29
CA GLU A 61 -16.08 5.84 4.92
C GLU A 61 -15.46 6.75 5.96
N ALA A 62 -15.67 6.50 7.26
CA ALA A 62 -15.01 7.24 8.33
C ALA A 62 -13.49 7.05 8.27
N LYS A 63 -13.01 5.82 8.04
CA LYS A 63 -11.58 5.54 7.86
C LYS A 63 -11.00 6.21 6.60
N ALA A 64 -11.74 6.22 5.50
CA ALA A 64 -11.35 6.90 4.27
C ALA A 64 -11.35 8.44 4.43
N ASN A 65 -12.31 8.99 5.17
CA ASN A 65 -12.37 10.42 5.50
C ASN A 65 -11.27 10.83 6.47
N ILE A 66 -10.95 10.01 7.48
CA ILE A 66 -9.78 10.22 8.34
C ILE A 66 -8.52 10.23 7.48
N SER A 67 -8.35 9.27 6.57
CA SER A 67 -7.25 9.26 5.62
C SER A 67 -7.22 10.49 4.71
N HIS A 68 -8.38 11.02 4.29
CA HIS A 68 -8.46 12.25 3.49
C HIS A 68 -8.15 13.51 4.32
N MET A 69 -8.62 13.57 5.57
CA MET A 69 -8.34 14.68 6.49
C MET A 69 -6.86 14.68 6.93
N GLU A 70 -6.27 13.52 7.19
CA GLU A 70 -4.84 13.36 7.43
C GLU A 70 -4.05 13.75 6.19
N LYS A 71 -4.52 13.38 4.99
CA LYS A 71 -3.92 13.80 3.71
C LYS A 71 -4.03 15.31 3.48
N ASP A 72 -5.15 15.94 3.80
CA ASP A 72 -5.34 17.39 3.70
C ASP A 72 -4.55 18.15 4.75
N GLN A 73 -4.38 17.58 5.95
CA GLN A 73 -3.51 18.14 6.99
C GLN A 73 -2.03 18.00 6.61
N LEU A 74 -1.62 16.88 6.01
CA LEU A 74 -0.29 16.67 5.45
C LEU A 74 -0.04 17.61 4.26
N LEU A 75 -1.00 17.79 3.36
CA LEU A 75 -0.93 18.76 2.26
C LEU A 75 -0.76 20.19 2.80
N LYS A 76 -1.56 20.60 3.79
CA LYS A 76 -1.42 21.91 4.44
C LYS A 76 -0.11 22.07 5.21
N ALA A 77 0.43 21.00 5.80
CA ALA A 77 1.73 21.01 6.47
C ALA A 77 2.88 21.11 5.46
N VAL A 78 2.77 20.46 4.30
CA VAL A 78 3.72 20.56 3.18
C VAL A 78 3.66 21.95 2.52
N GLU A 79 2.47 22.53 2.34
CA GLU A 79 2.32 23.92 1.85
C GLU A 79 2.97 24.92 2.81
N LYS A 80 2.83 24.73 4.13
CA LYS A 80 3.51 25.55 5.14
C LYS A 80 5.03 25.33 5.16
N ALA A 81 5.52 24.10 4.99
CA ALA A 81 6.95 23.82 4.92
C ALA A 81 7.60 24.45 3.67
N ASN A 82 6.93 24.41 2.52
CA ASN A 82 7.42 25.03 1.28
C ASN A 82 7.53 26.57 1.37
N THR A 83 6.74 27.24 2.22
CA THR A 83 6.92 28.67 2.50
C THR A 83 8.08 29.00 3.43
N TYR A 84 8.60 28.02 4.20
CA TYR A 84 9.80 28.20 5.02
C TYR A 84 11.09 27.75 4.31
N ASP A 85 10.99 26.88 3.30
CA ASP A 85 12.15 26.40 2.54
C ASP A 85 12.64 27.39 1.46
N GLU A 86 11.81 28.33 0.98
CA GLU A 86 12.25 29.38 0.03
C GLU A 86 13.32 30.34 0.62
N GLU A 87 13.41 30.48 1.94
CA GLU A 87 14.44 31.31 2.58
C GLU A 87 15.75 30.54 2.90
N LEU A 88 15.75 29.20 2.85
CA LEU A 88 16.91 28.37 3.21
C LEU A 88 17.64 27.75 2.01
N GLU A 89 17.03 27.70 0.81
CA GLU A 89 17.64 27.11 -0.39
C GLU A 89 18.82 27.91 -0.99
N VAL A 90 19.07 29.15 -0.57
CA VAL A 90 20.20 29.95 -1.08
C VAL A 90 21.56 29.52 -0.49
N ALA A 91 21.58 28.76 0.62
CA ALA A 91 22.81 28.54 1.39
C ALA A 91 23.55 27.20 1.15
N ASN A 92 22.97 26.23 0.40
CA ASN A 92 23.53 24.88 0.34
C ASN A 92 23.73 24.34 -1.09
N GLN A 93 24.25 25.19 -1.99
CA GLN A 93 24.61 24.81 -3.37
C GLN A 93 25.98 24.13 -3.52
N ASN A 94 26.63 23.64 -2.46
CA ASN A 94 27.93 22.99 -2.62
C ASN A 94 27.94 21.57 -2.07
N SER A 95 28.14 20.63 -3.01
CA SER A 95 28.30 19.19 -2.85
C SER A 95 27.00 18.39 -2.72
N ASN A 96 26.42 18.00 -3.86
CA ASN A 96 26.10 16.60 -4.12
C ASN A 96 25.72 16.45 -5.59
N LYS A 97 26.25 15.40 -6.24
CA LYS A 97 25.93 15.00 -7.61
C LYS A 97 24.43 15.19 -7.85
N SER A 98 24.09 16.05 -8.80
CA SER A 98 22.71 16.37 -9.20
C SER A 98 21.90 15.07 -9.30
N LEU A 99 21.06 14.79 -8.30
CA LEU A 99 20.10 13.70 -8.34
C LEU A 99 19.29 13.86 -9.64
N SER A 100 19.29 12.81 -10.48
CA SER A 100 18.57 12.83 -11.75
C SER A 100 17.10 13.19 -11.49
N ASN A 101 16.48 13.97 -12.38
CA ASN A 101 15.07 14.35 -12.25
C ASN A 101 14.14 13.13 -12.05
N LYS A 102 14.53 11.98 -12.60
CA LYS A 102 13.88 10.68 -12.36
C LYS A 102 13.94 10.23 -10.89
N MET A 103 15.08 10.38 -10.24
CA MET A 103 15.27 10.01 -8.82
C MET A 103 14.44 10.90 -7.89
N LYS A 104 14.34 12.21 -8.19
CA LYS A 104 13.48 13.13 -7.43
C LYS A 104 12.00 12.76 -7.49
N PHE A 105 11.54 12.24 -8.63
CA PHE A 105 10.17 11.76 -8.76
C PHE A 105 9.90 10.57 -7.83
N TRP A 106 10.80 9.58 -7.81
CA TRP A 106 10.67 8.41 -6.93
C TRP A 106 10.86 8.73 -5.45
N GLN A 107 11.59 9.79 -5.11
CA GLN A 107 11.72 10.25 -3.74
C GLN A 107 10.35 10.50 -3.10
N ARG A 108 9.44 11.19 -3.81
CA ARG A 108 8.09 11.46 -3.32
C ARG A 108 7.28 10.18 -3.07
N VAL A 109 7.50 9.15 -3.89
CA VAL A 109 6.86 7.84 -3.73
C VAL A 109 7.39 7.13 -2.49
N GLU A 110 8.71 7.14 -2.27
CA GLU A 110 9.32 6.56 -1.06
C GLU A 110 8.93 7.34 0.21
N ASP A 111 8.83 8.66 0.16
CA ASP A 111 8.41 9.47 1.29
C ASP A 111 6.96 9.15 1.69
N ALA A 112 6.06 8.93 0.73
CA ALA A 112 4.69 8.49 0.98
C ALA A 112 4.63 7.05 1.57
N LEU A 113 5.50 6.15 1.10
CA LEU A 113 5.63 4.80 1.66
C LEU A 113 6.14 4.85 3.09
N TYR A 114 7.13 5.69 3.37
CA TYR A 114 7.66 5.89 4.72
C TYR A 114 6.60 6.49 5.65
N ALA A 115 5.86 7.51 5.20
CA ALA A 115 4.76 8.09 5.99
C ALA A 115 3.73 7.03 6.38
N THR A 116 3.35 6.16 5.43
CA THR A 116 2.44 5.03 5.71
C THR A 116 3.07 4.03 6.69
N TRP A 117 4.37 3.78 6.61
CA TRP A 117 5.05 2.87 7.55
C TRP A 117 5.15 3.46 8.96
N THR A 118 5.34 4.78 9.09
CA THR A 118 5.41 5.46 10.40
C THR A 118 4.09 5.43 11.17
N THR A 119 2.94 5.27 10.50
CA THR A 119 1.66 5.08 11.21
C THR A 119 1.63 3.77 12.02
N PHE A 120 2.39 2.76 11.58
CA PHE A 120 2.54 1.48 12.29
C PHE A 120 3.78 1.45 13.19
N HIS A 121 4.73 2.37 13.00
CA HIS A 121 6.00 2.43 13.72
C HIS A 121 6.40 3.87 14.10
N PRO A 122 5.67 4.53 15.02
CA PRO A 122 5.85 5.95 15.32
C PRO A 122 7.21 6.30 15.95
N GLU A 123 7.87 5.35 16.62
CA GLU A 123 9.15 5.58 17.30
C GLU A 123 10.38 5.28 16.43
N LYS A 124 10.19 4.71 15.24
CA LYS A 124 11.31 4.27 14.38
C LYS A 124 11.69 5.33 13.36
N LYS A 125 13.00 5.50 13.13
CA LYS A 125 13.54 6.52 12.23
C LYS A 125 13.55 6.03 10.77
N LEU A 126 13.75 6.94 9.83
CA LEU A 126 13.88 6.65 8.40
C LEU A 126 14.94 5.56 8.10
N ASN A 127 16.03 5.55 8.86
CA ASN A 127 17.06 4.51 8.73
C ASN A 127 16.53 3.12 9.07
N ASP A 128 15.62 3.00 10.04
CA ASP A 128 15.07 1.70 10.45
C ASP A 128 14.11 1.16 9.39
N PHE A 129 13.36 2.04 8.72
CA PHE A 129 12.58 1.67 7.53
C PHE A 129 13.46 1.04 6.46
N TYR A 130 14.53 1.73 6.05
CA TYR A 130 15.42 1.19 5.02
C TYR A 130 16.16 -0.08 5.44
N LYS A 131 16.51 -0.23 6.73
CA LYS A 131 17.08 -1.48 7.26
C LYS A 131 16.08 -2.63 7.14
N GLU A 132 14.82 -2.40 7.49
CA GLU A 132 13.77 -3.41 7.34
C GLU A 132 13.54 -3.77 5.87
N GLN A 133 13.59 -2.78 4.97
CA GLN A 133 13.53 -3.01 3.52
C GLN A 133 14.73 -3.82 3.02
N GLU A 134 15.92 -3.59 3.56
CA GLU A 134 17.14 -4.32 3.24
C GLU A 134 17.11 -5.76 3.76
N ILE A 135 16.63 -5.99 4.98
CA ILE A 135 16.44 -7.32 5.57
C ILE A 135 15.46 -8.15 4.72
N ASN A 136 14.38 -7.53 4.26
CA ASN A 136 13.39 -8.16 3.39
C ASN A 136 13.75 -8.11 1.89
N SER A 137 15.00 -7.75 1.55
CA SER A 137 15.42 -7.66 0.15
C SER A 137 15.69 -9.03 -0.45
N VAL A 138 15.39 -9.14 -1.75
CA VAL A 138 15.62 -10.32 -2.57
C VAL A 138 16.77 -10.02 -3.53
N ALA A 139 17.69 -10.98 -3.68
CA ALA A 139 18.76 -10.88 -4.66
C ALA A 139 18.26 -11.35 -6.03
N ILE A 140 18.36 -10.47 -7.04
CA ILE A 140 18.03 -10.80 -8.43
C ILE A 140 19.24 -10.50 -9.32
N ALA A 141 19.52 -11.37 -10.29
CA ALA A 141 20.62 -11.19 -11.24
C ALA A 141 20.08 -11.03 -12.65
N GLY A 142 20.65 -10.09 -13.41
CA GLY A 142 20.18 -9.80 -14.75
C GLY A 142 20.92 -8.66 -15.44
N VAL A 143 20.40 -8.25 -16.59
CA VAL A 143 20.88 -7.11 -17.35
C VAL A 143 19.90 -5.96 -17.21
N ILE A 144 20.39 -4.78 -16.79
CA ILE A 144 19.56 -3.58 -16.68
C ILE A 144 19.37 -2.94 -18.06
N GLU A 145 18.13 -2.59 -18.37
CA GLU A 145 17.75 -1.83 -19.56
C GLU A 145 16.98 -0.58 -19.15
N GLY A 146 17.22 0.53 -19.86
CA GLY A 146 16.43 1.74 -19.69
C GLY A 146 15.01 1.56 -20.25
N PHE A 147 13.99 1.90 -19.46
CA PHE A 147 12.61 1.85 -19.89
C PHE A 147 12.15 3.25 -20.30
N SER A 148 12.08 3.51 -21.61
CA SER A 148 11.75 4.81 -22.19
C SER A 148 10.29 4.93 -22.68
N GLN A 149 9.44 3.93 -22.43
CA GLN A 149 8.05 3.99 -22.89
C GLN A 149 7.25 5.02 -22.08
N GLY A 150 6.54 5.91 -22.77
CA GLY A 150 5.70 6.96 -22.20
C GLY A 150 4.38 6.44 -21.63
N VAL A 151 4.43 5.47 -20.71
CA VAL A 151 3.24 4.89 -20.09
C VAL A 151 2.90 5.67 -18.81
N LYS A 152 1.62 6.04 -18.67
CA LYS A 152 1.09 6.69 -17.45
C LYS A 152 1.19 5.70 -16.28
N ASN A 153 1.65 6.16 -15.11
CA ASN A 153 1.83 5.38 -13.88
C ASN A 153 2.83 4.20 -13.98
N LYS A 154 3.87 4.34 -14.79
CA LYS A 154 4.94 3.33 -14.87
C LYS A 154 5.49 3.00 -13.46
N PRO A 155 5.73 1.73 -13.14
CA PRO A 155 6.18 1.30 -11.82
C PRO A 155 7.72 1.37 -11.65
N GLY A 156 8.45 1.78 -12.69
CA GLY A 156 9.89 1.97 -12.67
C GLY A 156 10.42 2.68 -13.92
N ASP A 157 11.64 3.19 -13.84
CA ASP A 157 12.36 3.82 -14.98
C ASP A 157 13.28 2.85 -15.71
N PHE A 158 13.58 1.71 -15.09
CA PHE A 158 14.47 0.70 -15.61
C PHE A 158 13.75 -0.65 -15.60
N VAL A 159 14.22 -1.57 -16.44
CA VAL A 159 13.75 -2.95 -16.47
C VAL A 159 14.96 -3.86 -16.39
N VAL A 160 14.92 -4.87 -15.51
CA VAL A 160 15.92 -5.93 -15.51
C VAL A 160 15.38 -7.13 -16.27
N LYS A 161 16.20 -7.62 -17.20
CA LYS A 161 16.03 -8.94 -17.82
C LYS A 161 16.72 -9.97 -16.94
N LEU A 162 15.92 -10.86 -16.35
CA LEU A 162 16.43 -11.97 -15.54
C LEU A 162 17.13 -13.00 -16.44
N GLN A 163 17.78 -14.00 -15.84
CA GLN A 163 18.42 -15.10 -16.59
C GLN A 163 17.45 -15.78 -17.57
N ASP A 164 16.17 -15.87 -17.20
CA ASP A 164 15.09 -16.24 -18.10
C ASP A 164 14.71 -15.02 -18.97
N PRO A 165 14.91 -15.05 -20.30
CA PRO A 165 14.65 -13.91 -21.19
C PRO A 165 13.17 -13.49 -21.26
N THR A 166 12.26 -14.35 -20.80
CA THR A 166 10.82 -14.09 -20.71
C THR A 166 10.41 -13.38 -19.43
N LYS A 167 11.24 -13.40 -18.38
CA LYS A 167 10.96 -12.77 -17.09
C LYS A 167 11.65 -11.41 -17.03
N LYS A 168 10.83 -10.38 -16.83
CA LYS A 168 11.27 -9.00 -16.66
C LYS A 168 10.77 -8.48 -15.33
N ALA A 169 11.45 -7.48 -14.79
CA ALA A 169 10.97 -6.74 -13.63
C ALA A 169 11.29 -5.26 -13.77
N PHE A 170 10.38 -4.42 -13.31
CA PHE A 170 10.59 -2.98 -13.26
C PHE A 170 11.43 -2.60 -12.07
N LEU A 171 12.30 -1.61 -12.26
CA LEU A 171 13.25 -1.12 -11.27
C LEU A 171 13.19 0.39 -11.18
N TYR A 172 13.33 0.88 -9.96
CA TYR A 172 13.71 2.26 -9.69
C TYR A 172 14.64 2.32 -8.49
N SER A 173 15.36 3.43 -8.36
CA SER A 173 16.21 3.69 -7.19
C SER A 173 16.27 5.20 -6.94
N THR A 174 16.35 5.55 -5.66
CA THR A 174 16.62 6.91 -5.19
C THR A 174 18.03 7.03 -4.61
N LYS A 175 18.72 5.91 -4.38
CA LYS A 175 20.05 5.85 -3.75
C LYS A 175 21.16 5.56 -4.74
N VAL A 176 20.89 4.70 -5.73
CA VAL A 176 21.89 4.26 -6.71
C VAL A 176 21.52 4.80 -8.08
N ASN A 177 22.50 5.39 -8.77
CA ASN A 177 22.31 5.79 -10.15
C ASN A 177 22.34 4.55 -11.05
N LEU A 178 21.17 4.11 -11.53
CA LEU A 178 21.05 2.93 -12.37
C LEU A 178 21.50 3.18 -13.83
N ASP A 179 21.57 4.44 -14.26
CA ASP A 179 22.01 4.81 -15.61
C ASP A 179 23.46 4.32 -15.88
N ASP A 180 24.33 4.29 -14.86
CA ASP A 180 25.73 3.86 -14.97
C ASP A 180 25.89 2.34 -15.18
N PHE A 181 24.82 1.58 -14.93
CA PHE A 181 24.78 0.12 -14.97
C PHE A 181 23.90 -0.44 -16.10
N VAL A 182 23.34 0.44 -16.94
CA VAL A 182 22.56 0.03 -18.12
C VAL A 182 23.45 -0.79 -19.07
N GLY A 183 22.95 -1.94 -19.50
CA GLY A 183 23.67 -2.88 -20.39
C GLY A 183 24.69 -3.79 -19.70
N LYS A 184 24.93 -3.63 -18.40
CA LYS A 184 25.83 -4.50 -17.63
C LYS A 184 25.05 -5.62 -16.95
N LYS A 185 25.72 -6.77 -16.80
CA LYS A 185 25.21 -7.88 -15.99
C LYS A 185 25.50 -7.57 -14.51
N VAL A 186 24.46 -7.49 -13.72
CA VAL A 186 24.55 -7.08 -12.31
C VAL A 186 23.70 -7.98 -11.44
N THR A 187 24.12 -8.10 -10.18
CA THR A 187 23.34 -8.68 -9.10
C THR A 187 22.80 -7.53 -8.26
N LEU A 188 21.48 -7.50 -8.07
CA LEU A 188 20.76 -6.42 -7.40
C LEU A 188 20.13 -6.97 -6.13
N LYS A 189 20.32 -6.28 -5.01
CA LYS A 189 19.48 -6.48 -3.82
C LYS A 189 18.30 -5.53 -3.90
N VAL A 190 17.11 -6.11 -4.01
CA VAL A 190 15.91 -5.33 -4.31
C VAL A 190 14.77 -5.63 -3.35
N SER A 191 13.98 -4.62 -3.03
CA SER A 191 12.78 -4.76 -2.19
C SER A 191 11.52 -4.69 -3.06
N PRO A 192 10.51 -5.54 -2.83
CA PRO A 192 9.28 -5.52 -3.61
C PRO A 192 8.52 -4.21 -3.45
N ARG A 193 7.90 -3.75 -4.54
CA ARG A 193 7.10 -2.52 -4.57
C ARG A 193 5.78 -2.74 -5.32
N PRO A 194 4.74 -1.97 -4.99
CA PRO A 194 3.49 -1.99 -5.75
C PRO A 194 3.75 -1.71 -7.23
N ASN A 195 3.25 -2.59 -8.10
CA ASN A 195 3.52 -2.54 -9.53
C ASN A 195 2.39 -1.89 -10.35
N ASN A 196 1.41 -1.25 -9.69
CA ASN A 196 0.25 -0.62 -10.33
C ASN A 196 -0.51 -1.53 -11.31
N ASN A 197 -0.60 -2.85 -11.02
CA ASN A 197 -1.24 -3.87 -11.88
C ASN A 197 -0.56 -4.07 -13.25
N PHE A 198 0.74 -3.77 -13.37
CA PHE A 198 1.51 -4.08 -14.58
C PHE A 198 1.83 -5.58 -14.68
N ALA A 199 2.13 -6.05 -15.90
CA ALA A 199 2.39 -7.45 -16.20
C ALA A 199 3.63 -8.05 -15.51
N TYR A 200 4.52 -7.20 -14.99
CA TYR A 200 5.77 -7.61 -14.36
C TYR A 200 5.88 -7.02 -12.95
N PRO A 201 6.58 -7.69 -12.02
CA PRO A 201 6.83 -7.17 -10.68
C PRO A 201 7.69 -5.91 -10.74
N ALA A 202 7.55 -5.07 -9.72
CA ALA A 202 8.34 -3.86 -9.54
C ALA A 202 9.17 -3.95 -8.28
N PHE A 203 10.40 -3.46 -8.35
CA PHE A 203 11.32 -3.49 -7.22
C PHE A 203 12.08 -2.16 -7.05
N PHE A 204 12.36 -1.86 -5.79
CA PHE A 204 13.27 -0.79 -5.38
C PHE A 204 14.68 -1.36 -5.21
N VAL A 205 15.68 -0.72 -5.82
CA VAL A 205 17.07 -1.18 -5.74
C VAL A 205 17.78 -0.55 -4.55
N ASN A 206 18.18 -1.40 -3.59
CA ASN A 206 18.96 -1.01 -2.42
C ASN A 206 20.46 -0.97 -2.71
N GLN A 207 20.97 -2.03 -3.35
CA GLN A 207 22.39 -2.21 -3.63
C GLN A 207 22.59 -2.90 -4.98
N VAL A 208 23.66 -2.51 -5.69
CA VAL A 208 24.08 -3.06 -6.98
C VAL A 208 25.48 -3.62 -6.86
N GLU A 209 25.68 -4.87 -7.32
CA GLU A 209 26.98 -5.52 -7.43
C GLU A 209 27.21 -5.90 -8.89
N VAL A 210 28.36 -5.51 -9.44
CA VAL A 210 28.72 -5.80 -10.83
C VAL A 210 29.41 -7.16 -10.90
N GLN A 211 29.00 -8.00 -11.85
CA GLN A 211 29.66 -9.28 -12.17
C GLN A 211 30.76 -9.10 -13.21
#